data_AF-A0A1C5Z1E2-F1
#
_entry.id   AF-A0A1C5Z1E2-F1
#
_cell.length_a   1.000
_cell.length_b   1.000
_cell.length_c   1.000
_cell.angle_alpha   90.00
_cell.angle_beta   90.00
_cell.angle_gamma   90.00
#
_symmetry.space_group_name_H-M   'P 1'
#
loop_
_entity.id
_entity.type
_entity.pdbx_description
1 polymer ?
#
loop_
_entity_poly.entity_id
_entity_poly.type
_entity_poly.pdbx_seq_one_letter_code
_entity_poly.pdbx_strand_id
1 'polypeptide(L)'
;MAKLRELLEFKSLRNLELVTNTECLDVNVGTVTVMEVPDVIQWLKGDDFLITSLYSIGDDEEKQCRLLYDLLETRSACLAIKTGKYARRISDKMIAIADKNHFPLLQIPYEMTYIDIIMDVMNVIMTENNRRKMLGKYLADIIFHPAENVDIFEEEGRLLNVDVEKDCFQALLIKADTQEMYEGGRRRMVQFAADRLSAFAESLSEGLYSSNFALEKGILFILYSRQKSTLKRYLPFILTEMQVTLDDLAIHGGYRVGIGTANMKAAGIRCSYEEAVQALELGRIVDKTAKIHTFSDLELYSSLRKMLQNRAESLFLPVWEKLKNQELVDTLIVYFECDGNMDETASRMHTHKNTIKYRLHKIKELTGLDVRCQADNFKLYFMVLEKKLCGR
;
A
#
# COMPACT_ATOMS: atom_id res chain seq x y z
N MET A 1 -6.92 -5.47 -12.33
CA MET A 1 -6.78 -4.59 -13.52
C MET A 1 -7.34 -5.40 -14.67
N ALA A 2 -7.84 -4.76 -15.72
CA ALA A 2 -8.31 -5.51 -16.89
C ALA A 2 -7.17 -6.37 -17.42
N LYS A 3 -7.43 -7.65 -17.68
CA LYS A 3 -6.44 -8.57 -18.25
C LYS A 3 -6.59 -8.65 -19.76
N LEU A 4 -5.47 -8.77 -20.48
CA LEU A 4 -5.52 -8.92 -21.94
C LEU A 4 -6.32 -10.16 -22.36
N ARG A 5 -6.21 -11.26 -21.61
CA ARG A 5 -7.03 -12.47 -21.80
C ARG A 5 -8.53 -12.16 -21.82
N GLU A 6 -9.02 -11.43 -20.82
CA GLU A 6 -10.44 -11.05 -20.69
C GLU A 6 -10.90 -10.18 -21.87
N LEU A 7 -10.03 -9.26 -22.34
CA LEU A 7 -10.33 -8.42 -23.51
C LEU A 7 -10.56 -9.27 -24.76
N LEU A 8 -9.72 -10.27 -25.00
CA LEU A 8 -9.80 -11.10 -26.21
C LEU A 8 -11.05 -12.00 -26.24
N GLU A 9 -11.76 -12.17 -25.12
CA GLU A 9 -13.03 -12.91 -25.07
C GLU A 9 -14.22 -12.11 -25.63
N PHE A 10 -14.10 -10.77 -25.69
CA PHE A 10 -15.17 -9.88 -26.17
C PHE A 10 -15.47 -10.10 -27.65
N LYS A 11 -16.76 -10.17 -27.98
CA LYS A 11 -17.24 -10.58 -29.31
C LYS A 11 -16.65 -9.77 -30.47
N SER A 12 -16.44 -8.48 -30.27
CA SER A 12 -15.85 -7.54 -31.24
C SER A 12 -14.33 -7.71 -31.37
N LEU A 13 -13.64 -8.08 -30.30
CA LEU A 13 -12.19 -8.30 -30.26
C LEU A 13 -11.78 -9.72 -30.67
N ARG A 14 -12.72 -10.67 -30.79
CA ARG A 14 -12.47 -12.05 -31.27
C ARG A 14 -11.83 -12.16 -32.65
N ASN A 15 -11.96 -11.12 -33.48
CA ASN A 15 -11.35 -11.09 -34.80
C ASN A 15 -9.92 -10.54 -34.77
N LEU A 16 -9.42 -10.09 -33.60
CA LEU A 16 -8.00 -9.85 -33.42
C LEU A 16 -7.28 -11.18 -33.38
N GLU A 17 -6.28 -11.32 -34.25
CA GLU A 17 -5.49 -12.55 -34.34
C GLU A 17 -4.22 -12.40 -33.49
N LEU A 18 -4.04 -13.26 -32.50
CA LEU A 18 -2.78 -13.35 -31.76
C LEU A 18 -1.74 -14.05 -32.66
N VAL A 19 -0.76 -13.30 -33.15
CA VAL A 19 0.26 -13.83 -34.09
C VAL A 19 1.45 -14.48 -33.38
N THR A 20 1.58 -14.25 -32.08
CA THR A 20 2.63 -14.83 -31.23
C THR A 20 2.13 -16.08 -30.50
N ASN A 21 2.99 -17.07 -30.32
CA ASN A 21 2.71 -18.30 -29.57
C ASN A 21 2.93 -18.13 -28.05
N THR A 22 2.46 -17.00 -27.49
CA THR A 22 2.60 -16.71 -26.06
C THR A 22 1.35 -17.11 -25.29
N GLU A 23 1.54 -17.76 -24.14
CA GLU A 23 0.47 -17.99 -23.16
C GLU A 23 0.35 -16.83 -22.16
N CYS A 24 1.26 -15.85 -22.20
CA CYS A 24 1.29 -14.69 -21.30
C CYS A 24 0.22 -13.64 -21.67
N LEU A 25 -1.05 -14.01 -21.55
CA LEU A 25 -2.19 -13.13 -21.77
C LEU A 25 -2.74 -12.52 -20.47
N ASP A 26 -2.23 -12.91 -19.31
CA ASP A 26 -2.62 -12.36 -18.00
C ASP A 26 -1.86 -11.07 -17.63
N VAL A 27 -1.44 -10.33 -18.66
CA VAL A 27 -0.85 -8.98 -18.55
C VAL A 27 -1.96 -7.94 -18.31
N ASN A 28 -1.63 -6.89 -17.55
CA ASN A 28 -2.56 -5.82 -17.25
C ASN A 28 -2.71 -4.90 -18.46
N VAL A 29 -3.93 -4.42 -18.70
CA VAL A 29 -4.24 -3.38 -19.67
C VAL A 29 -4.89 -2.22 -18.93
N GLY A 30 -4.20 -1.08 -18.88
CA GLY A 30 -4.64 0.12 -18.18
C GLY A 30 -5.12 1.24 -19.10
N THR A 31 -4.67 1.24 -20.36
CA THR A 31 -4.97 2.28 -21.33
C THR A 31 -4.92 1.75 -22.76
N VAL A 32 -5.57 2.46 -23.69
CA VAL A 32 -5.42 2.27 -25.13
C VAL A 32 -4.65 3.45 -25.69
N THR A 33 -3.59 3.18 -26.43
CA THR A 33 -2.73 4.20 -27.03
C THR A 33 -2.68 3.98 -28.54
N VAL A 34 -2.81 5.06 -29.32
CA VAL A 34 -2.73 4.98 -30.79
C VAL A 34 -1.43 5.64 -31.25
N MET A 35 -0.61 4.89 -31.98
CA MET A 35 0.68 5.34 -32.50
C MET A 35 0.61 5.51 -34.02
N GLU A 36 0.87 6.74 -34.48
CA GLU A 36 1.08 7.05 -35.91
C GLU A 36 2.44 7.73 -36.18
N VAL A 37 3.20 8.04 -35.13
CA VAL A 37 4.55 8.62 -35.19
C VAL A 37 5.56 7.75 -34.42
N PRO A 38 6.84 7.69 -34.83
CA PRO A 38 7.82 6.72 -34.31
C PRO A 38 8.23 6.94 -32.84
N ASP A 39 8.25 8.17 -32.33
CA ASP A 39 8.80 8.49 -31.00
C ASP A 39 7.79 8.29 -29.85
N VAL A 40 7.11 7.14 -29.80
CA VAL A 40 5.97 6.92 -28.90
C VAL A 40 6.36 6.71 -27.43
N ILE A 41 7.59 6.24 -27.17
CA ILE A 41 8.10 5.84 -25.84
C ILE A 41 7.79 6.88 -24.76
N GLN A 42 8.00 8.16 -25.06
CA GLN A 42 7.84 9.26 -24.11
C GLN A 42 6.40 9.46 -23.60
N TRP A 43 5.41 8.86 -24.27
CA TRP A 43 3.99 8.94 -23.88
C TRP A 43 3.45 7.65 -23.27
N LEU A 44 4.20 6.55 -23.38
CA LEU A 44 3.83 5.27 -22.79
C LEU A 44 4.00 5.30 -21.27
N LYS A 45 3.09 4.65 -20.56
CA LYS A 45 3.05 4.65 -19.09
C LYS A 45 3.14 3.25 -18.49
N GLY A 46 3.23 2.23 -19.34
CA GLY A 46 3.10 0.83 -18.96
C GLY A 46 1.63 0.40 -19.01
N ASP A 47 1.41 -0.90 -19.19
CA ASP A 47 0.08 -1.51 -19.36
C ASP A 47 -0.70 -0.96 -20.58
N ASP A 48 0.00 -0.40 -21.57
CA ASP A 48 -0.58 0.15 -22.81
C ASP A 48 -1.03 -0.97 -23.76
N PHE A 49 -2.29 -0.93 -24.21
CA PHE A 49 -2.75 -1.61 -25.42
C PHE A 49 -2.45 -0.69 -26.60
N LEU A 50 -1.31 -0.91 -27.26
CA LEU A 50 -0.88 -0.03 -28.35
C LEU A 50 -1.51 -0.45 -29.68
N ILE A 51 -2.12 0.49 -30.40
CA ILE A 51 -2.70 0.31 -31.73
C ILE A 51 -1.88 1.11 -32.73
N THR A 52 -1.53 0.50 -33.86
CA THR A 52 -0.85 1.20 -34.95
C THR A 52 -1.17 0.63 -36.32
N SER A 53 -1.08 1.47 -37.35
CA SER A 53 -1.11 1.04 -38.75
C SER A 53 0.29 0.79 -39.32
N LEU A 54 1.34 1.04 -38.51
CA LEU A 54 2.73 1.15 -38.92
C LEU A 54 2.94 2.16 -40.06
N TYR A 55 2.07 3.16 -40.23
CA TYR A 55 2.18 4.16 -41.31
C TYR A 55 3.58 4.79 -41.43
N SER A 56 4.21 5.09 -40.30
CA SER A 56 5.52 5.74 -40.25
C SER A 56 6.72 4.81 -40.49
N ILE A 57 6.54 3.49 -40.40
CA ILE A 57 7.64 2.50 -40.53
C ILE A 57 7.42 1.45 -41.63
N GLY A 58 6.19 1.16 -42.00
CA GLY A 58 5.81 0.23 -43.07
C GLY A 58 6.31 -1.19 -42.86
N ASP A 59 6.77 -1.82 -43.95
CA ASP A 59 7.34 -3.18 -43.98
C ASP A 59 8.83 -3.22 -43.53
N ASP A 60 9.39 -2.12 -43.02
CA ASP A 60 10.80 -2.06 -42.57
C ASP A 60 11.00 -2.91 -41.31
N GLU A 61 11.60 -4.09 -41.50
CA GLU A 61 11.82 -5.09 -40.45
C GLU A 61 12.65 -4.55 -39.28
N GLU A 62 13.68 -3.75 -39.54
CA GLU A 62 14.52 -3.22 -38.46
C GLU A 62 13.75 -2.21 -37.60
N LYS A 63 12.95 -1.35 -38.23
CA LYS A 63 12.13 -0.38 -37.48
C LYS A 63 11.01 -1.03 -36.70
N GLN A 64 10.37 -2.06 -37.27
CA GLN A 64 9.39 -2.87 -36.52
C GLN A 64 10.03 -3.53 -35.29
N CYS A 65 11.24 -4.09 -35.43
CA CYS A 65 11.96 -4.67 -34.29
C CYS A 65 12.34 -3.62 -33.24
N ARG A 66 12.77 -2.41 -33.66
CA ARG A 66 13.08 -1.30 -32.72
C ARG A 66 11.84 -0.89 -31.91
N LEU A 67 10.69 -0.74 -32.57
CA LEU A 67 9.43 -0.48 -31.88
C LEU A 67 9.11 -1.56 -30.84
N LEU A 68 9.34 -2.84 -31.15
CA LEU A 68 9.12 -3.89 -30.16
C LEU A 68 10.05 -3.76 -28.94
N TYR A 69 11.34 -3.46 -29.15
CA TYR A 69 12.27 -3.25 -28.04
C TYR A 69 11.84 -2.08 -27.16
N ASP A 70 11.43 -0.98 -27.77
CA ASP A 70 10.89 0.19 -27.09
C ASP A 70 9.70 -0.19 -26.17
N LEU A 71 8.79 -1.04 -26.65
CA LEU A 71 7.62 -1.50 -25.89
C LEU A 71 7.96 -2.49 -24.76
N LEU A 72 9.00 -3.31 -24.95
CA LEU A 72 9.52 -4.20 -23.91
C LEU A 72 10.13 -3.39 -22.75
N GLU A 73 10.81 -2.28 -23.04
CA GLU A 73 11.36 -1.39 -22.01
C GLU A 73 10.27 -0.66 -21.22
N THR A 74 9.19 -0.22 -21.89
CA THR A 74 8.09 0.52 -21.24
C THR A 74 7.05 -0.38 -20.55
N ARG A 75 7.19 -1.71 -20.61
CA ARG A 75 6.23 -2.68 -20.07
C ARG A 75 4.81 -2.47 -20.63
N SER A 76 4.70 -2.23 -21.93
CA SER A 76 3.40 -2.18 -22.60
C SER A 76 2.73 -3.56 -22.58
N ALA A 77 1.40 -3.59 -22.59
CA ALA A 77 0.65 -4.83 -22.45
C ALA A 77 0.70 -5.67 -23.74
N CYS A 78 0.51 -5.02 -24.89
CA CYS A 78 0.55 -5.65 -26.20
C CYS A 78 0.71 -4.61 -27.31
N LEU A 79 0.98 -5.10 -28.52
CA LEU A 79 0.97 -4.30 -29.74
C LEU A 79 -0.02 -4.90 -30.75
N ALA A 80 -1.00 -4.11 -31.15
CA ALA A 80 -2.01 -4.43 -32.14
C ALA A 80 -1.73 -3.68 -33.46
N ILE A 81 -1.44 -4.41 -34.53
CA ILE A 81 -1.00 -3.88 -35.82
C ILE A 81 -2.08 -4.08 -36.86
N LYS A 82 -2.52 -2.99 -37.47
CA LYS A 82 -3.42 -3.02 -38.63
C LYS A 82 -2.62 -3.25 -39.91
N THR A 83 -2.66 -4.49 -40.40
CA THR A 83 -2.04 -4.88 -41.66
C THR A 83 -2.95 -4.56 -42.86
N GLY A 84 -2.36 -4.44 -44.04
CA GLY A 84 -3.06 -4.16 -45.30
C GLY A 84 -2.44 -2.99 -46.05
N LYS A 85 -2.89 -1.76 -45.75
CA LYS A 85 -2.58 -0.58 -46.57
C LYS A 85 -1.14 -0.06 -46.45
N TYR A 86 -0.57 -0.03 -45.25
CA TYR A 86 0.74 0.59 -45.01
C TYR A 86 1.84 -0.42 -44.66
N ALA A 87 1.52 -1.38 -43.80
CA ALA A 87 2.33 -2.59 -43.61
C ALA A 87 1.55 -3.79 -44.14
N ARG A 88 2.15 -4.56 -45.04
CA ARG A 88 1.53 -5.76 -45.62
C ARG A 88 1.55 -6.92 -44.63
N ARG A 89 2.59 -7.00 -43.81
CA ARG A 89 2.75 -8.03 -42.79
C ARG A 89 3.51 -7.51 -41.58
N ILE A 90 3.29 -8.18 -40.45
CA ILE A 90 4.20 -8.12 -39.31
C ILE A 90 5.43 -8.95 -39.68
N SER A 91 6.64 -8.40 -39.53
CA SER A 91 7.86 -9.08 -39.93
C SER A 91 8.11 -10.35 -39.10
N ASP A 92 8.59 -11.40 -39.76
CA ASP A 92 8.87 -12.70 -39.11
C ASP A 92 9.87 -12.55 -37.97
N LYS A 93 10.82 -11.62 -38.11
CA LYS A 93 11.81 -11.29 -37.09
C LYS A 93 11.20 -10.62 -35.86
N MET A 94 10.25 -9.71 -36.04
CA MET A 94 9.53 -9.09 -34.93
C MET A 94 8.71 -10.14 -34.15
N ILE A 95 8.01 -11.03 -34.87
CA ILE A 95 7.27 -12.14 -34.25
C ILE A 95 8.21 -13.03 -33.44
N ALA A 96 9.36 -13.42 -34.00
CA ALA A 96 10.34 -14.25 -33.30
C ALA A 96 10.92 -13.57 -32.03
N ILE A 97 11.15 -12.25 -32.07
CA ILE A 97 11.58 -11.49 -30.89
C ILE A 97 10.46 -11.44 -29.85
N ALA A 98 9.22 -11.22 -30.28
CA ALA A 98 8.07 -11.16 -29.38
C ALA A 98 7.82 -12.50 -28.68
N ASP A 99 7.85 -13.61 -29.43
CA ASP A 99 7.75 -14.96 -28.88
C ASP A 99 8.84 -15.24 -27.85
N LYS A 100 10.10 -14.88 -28.14
CA LYS A 100 11.23 -15.04 -27.22
C LYS A 100 11.04 -14.27 -25.91
N ASN A 101 10.33 -13.15 -25.95
CA ASN A 101 10.07 -12.28 -24.79
C ASN A 101 8.64 -12.47 -24.24
N HIS A 102 7.89 -13.47 -24.73
CA HIS A 102 6.49 -13.72 -24.37
C HIS A 102 5.55 -12.51 -24.55
N PHE A 103 5.87 -11.59 -25.46
CA PHE A 103 5.13 -10.36 -25.68
C PHE A 103 3.96 -10.56 -26.64
N PRO A 104 2.72 -10.21 -26.29
CA PRO A 104 1.57 -10.39 -27.17
C PRO A 104 1.58 -9.43 -28.38
N LEU A 105 1.63 -9.99 -29.58
CA LEU A 105 1.36 -9.27 -30.83
C LEU A 105 0.00 -9.66 -31.39
N LEU A 106 -0.81 -8.66 -31.70
CA LEU A 106 -2.15 -8.82 -32.26
C LEU A 106 -2.18 -8.25 -33.68
N GLN A 107 -2.78 -8.97 -34.61
CA GLN A 107 -3.08 -8.48 -35.94
C GLN A 107 -4.53 -7.98 -35.99
N ILE A 108 -4.70 -6.73 -36.41
CA ILE A 108 -5.99 -6.09 -36.63
C ILE A 108 -6.37 -6.27 -38.11
N PRO A 109 -7.49 -6.95 -38.42
CA PRO A 109 -7.98 -7.06 -39.79
C PRO A 109 -8.25 -5.70 -40.43
N TYR A 110 -8.09 -5.60 -41.75
CA TYR A 110 -8.19 -4.32 -42.45
C TYR A 110 -9.57 -3.66 -42.32
N GLU A 111 -10.62 -4.48 -42.24
CA GLU A 111 -12.02 -4.07 -42.16
C GLU A 111 -12.40 -3.55 -40.76
N MET A 112 -11.65 -3.92 -39.72
CA MET A 112 -11.94 -3.53 -38.34
C MET A 112 -11.56 -2.08 -38.10
N THR A 113 -12.44 -1.31 -37.46
CA THR A 113 -12.18 0.10 -37.16
C THR A 113 -11.46 0.23 -35.81
N TYR A 114 -10.63 1.27 -35.67
CA TYR A 114 -10.01 1.56 -34.37
C TYR A 114 -11.05 1.94 -33.31
N ILE A 115 -12.17 2.57 -33.70
CA ILE A 115 -13.20 2.96 -32.74
C ILE A 115 -13.83 1.76 -32.06
N ASP A 116 -14.08 0.66 -32.78
CA ASP A 116 -14.62 -0.57 -32.19
C ASP A 116 -13.65 -1.14 -31.14
N ILE A 117 -12.36 -1.24 -31.49
CA ILE A 117 -11.32 -1.75 -30.57
C ILE A 117 -11.19 -0.84 -29.35
N ILE A 118 -11.07 0.46 -29.56
CA ILE A 118 -10.90 1.44 -28.48
C ILE A 118 -12.11 1.41 -27.55
N MET A 119 -13.33 1.41 -28.09
CA MET A 119 -14.55 1.39 -27.26
C MET A 119 -14.61 0.15 -26.39
N ASP A 120 -14.34 -1.03 -26.94
CA ASP A 120 -14.46 -2.27 -26.17
C ASP A 120 -13.34 -2.45 -25.16
N VAL A 121 -12.09 -2.15 -25.52
CA VAL A 121 -10.99 -2.17 -24.54
C VAL A 121 -11.25 -1.16 -23.42
N MET A 122 -11.70 0.05 -23.76
CA MET A 122 -12.05 1.06 -22.76
C MET A 122 -13.25 0.64 -21.90
N ASN A 123 -14.26 -0.03 -22.46
CA ASN A 123 -15.40 -0.54 -21.69
C ASN A 123 -14.95 -1.51 -20.61
N VAL A 124 -14.02 -2.41 -20.91
CA VAL A 124 -13.49 -3.36 -19.91
C VAL A 124 -12.65 -2.65 -18.85
N ILE A 125 -11.75 -1.76 -19.27
CA ILE A 125 -10.96 -0.92 -18.35
C ILE A 125 -11.90 -0.14 -17.41
N MET A 126 -12.94 0.50 -17.95
CA MET A 126 -13.91 1.27 -17.18
C MET A 126 -14.74 0.39 -16.25
N THR A 127 -15.18 -0.78 -16.71
CA THR A 127 -15.95 -1.73 -15.90
C THR A 127 -15.15 -2.19 -14.69
N GLU A 128 -13.89 -2.57 -14.90
CA GLU A 128 -13.01 -3.01 -13.81
C GLU A 128 -12.67 -1.85 -12.85
N ASN A 129 -12.43 -0.64 -13.38
CA ASN A 129 -12.22 0.55 -12.55
C ASN A 129 -13.47 0.93 -11.73
N ASN A 130 -14.66 0.79 -12.31
CA ASN A 130 -15.92 1.03 -11.62
C ASN A 130 -16.15 -0.02 -10.53
N ARG A 131 -15.90 -1.30 -10.82
CA ARG A 131 -15.98 -2.39 -9.83
C ARG A 131 -15.05 -2.12 -8.63
N ARG A 132 -13.81 -1.72 -8.88
CA ARG A 132 -12.84 -1.34 -7.83
C ARG A 132 -13.34 -0.19 -6.96
N LYS A 133 -13.88 0.86 -7.59
CA LYS A 133 -14.48 1.99 -6.85
C LYS A 133 -15.68 1.58 -6.01
N MET A 134 -16.57 0.74 -6.55
CA MET A 134 -17.71 0.20 -5.82
C MET A 134 -17.23 -0.65 -4.63
N LEU A 135 -16.22 -1.51 -4.84
CA LEU A 135 -15.63 -2.30 -3.77
C LEU A 135 -14.99 -1.44 -2.67
N GLY A 136 -14.24 -0.40 -3.04
CA GLY A 136 -13.68 0.55 -2.09
C GLY A 136 -14.77 1.24 -1.26
N LYS A 137 -15.86 1.69 -1.90
CA LYS A 137 -17.01 2.28 -1.22
C LYS A 137 -17.68 1.29 -0.26
N TYR A 138 -17.96 0.07 -0.74
CA TYR A 138 -18.57 -0.99 0.05
C TYR A 138 -17.77 -1.30 1.33
N LEU A 139 -16.45 -1.49 1.21
CA LEU A 139 -15.59 -1.73 2.37
C LEU A 139 -15.52 -0.51 3.31
N ALA A 140 -15.56 0.71 2.76
CA ALA A 140 -15.62 1.94 3.56
C ALA A 140 -16.94 2.02 4.35
N ASP A 141 -18.07 1.65 3.74
CA ASP A 141 -19.37 1.66 4.40
C ASP A 141 -19.42 0.65 5.57
N ILE A 142 -18.78 -0.52 5.45
CA ILE A 142 -18.62 -1.46 6.58
C ILE A 142 -17.82 -0.82 7.74
N ILE A 143 -16.79 -0.04 7.43
CA ILE A 143 -15.93 0.58 8.44
C ILE A 143 -16.65 1.76 9.14
N PHE A 144 -17.30 2.63 8.37
CA PHE A 144 -17.79 3.93 8.85
C PHE A 144 -19.30 3.94 9.16
N HIS A 145 -20.09 3.01 8.61
CA HIS A 145 -21.54 2.90 8.80
C HIS A 145 -21.98 1.48 9.26
N PRO A 146 -21.38 0.92 10.34
CA PRO A 146 -21.54 -0.49 10.73
C PRO A 146 -22.94 -0.88 11.24
N ALA A 147 -23.82 0.09 11.54
CA ALA A 147 -25.12 -0.14 12.15
C ALA A 147 -26.28 -0.27 11.14
N GLU A 148 -26.02 -0.13 9.84
CA GLU A 148 -27.08 0.13 8.86
C GLU A 148 -27.59 -1.08 8.07
N ASN A 149 -27.09 -2.31 8.29
CA ASN A 149 -27.71 -3.64 8.04
C ASN A 149 -26.64 -4.68 7.65
N VAL A 150 -26.40 -5.68 8.49
CA VAL A 150 -25.42 -6.76 8.23
C VAL A 150 -25.80 -7.60 7.00
N ASP A 151 -27.09 -7.88 6.80
CA ASP A 151 -27.58 -8.70 5.68
C ASP A 151 -27.34 -8.03 4.31
N ILE A 152 -27.41 -6.70 4.25
CA ILE A 152 -27.13 -5.93 3.02
C ILE A 152 -25.66 -6.09 2.62
N PHE A 153 -24.75 -6.07 3.60
CA PHE A 153 -23.34 -6.23 3.30
C PHE A 153 -23.03 -7.61 2.70
N GLU A 154 -23.72 -8.67 3.09
CA GLU A 154 -23.49 -9.99 2.51
C GLU A 154 -23.86 -10.06 1.02
N GLU A 155 -25.05 -9.54 0.65
CA GLU A 155 -25.53 -9.56 -0.74
C GLU A 155 -24.66 -8.68 -1.65
N GLU A 156 -24.34 -7.46 -1.20
CA GLU A 156 -23.46 -6.55 -1.95
C GLU A 156 -22.04 -7.10 -2.10
N GLY A 157 -21.51 -7.75 -1.07
CA GLY A 157 -20.21 -8.40 -1.11
C GLY A 157 -20.14 -9.48 -2.19
N ARG A 158 -21.16 -10.34 -2.28
CA ARG A 158 -21.22 -11.40 -3.31
C ARG A 158 -21.24 -10.84 -4.73
N LEU A 159 -21.92 -9.71 -4.97
CA LEU A 159 -21.90 -9.03 -6.27
C LEU A 159 -20.52 -8.47 -6.63
N LEU A 160 -19.71 -8.14 -5.63
CA LEU A 160 -18.36 -7.58 -5.79
C LEU A 160 -17.25 -8.65 -5.70
N ASN A 161 -17.62 -9.94 -5.66
CA ASN A 161 -16.71 -11.08 -5.46
C ASN A 161 -15.92 -11.02 -4.14
N VAL A 162 -16.56 -10.55 -3.07
CA VAL A 162 -16.00 -10.57 -1.70
C VAL A 162 -16.96 -11.31 -0.77
N ASP A 163 -16.46 -12.33 -0.09
CA ASP A 163 -17.27 -13.16 0.81
C ASP A 163 -16.96 -12.75 2.25
N VAL A 164 -17.59 -11.66 2.69
CA VAL A 164 -17.38 -11.06 4.01
C VAL A 164 -17.78 -11.96 5.19
N GLU A 165 -18.33 -13.15 4.97
CA GLU A 165 -18.61 -14.11 6.05
C GLU A 165 -17.53 -15.19 6.20
N LYS A 166 -16.67 -15.34 5.20
CA LYS A 166 -15.67 -16.41 5.15
C LYS A 166 -14.26 -15.92 4.93
N ASP A 167 -14.09 -14.70 4.44
CA ASP A 167 -12.78 -14.11 4.22
C ASP A 167 -12.22 -13.50 5.50
N CYS A 168 -10.90 -13.38 5.53
CA CYS A 168 -10.18 -12.57 6.49
C CYS A 168 -9.66 -11.29 5.82
N PHE A 169 -9.61 -10.23 6.60
CA PHE A 169 -9.30 -8.88 6.15
C PHE A 169 -8.18 -8.30 7.02
N GLN A 170 -7.25 -7.60 6.37
CA GLN A 170 -6.15 -6.92 7.03
C GLN A 170 -5.98 -5.51 6.46
N ALA A 171 -6.09 -4.51 7.33
CA ALA A 171 -6.02 -3.11 6.99
C ALA A 171 -4.57 -2.58 7.09
N LEU A 172 -4.16 -1.83 6.07
CA LEU A 172 -2.91 -1.08 6.04
C LEU A 172 -3.27 0.39 5.77
N LEU A 173 -3.05 1.25 6.75
CA LEU A 173 -3.37 2.67 6.67
C LEU A 173 -2.10 3.48 6.44
N ILE A 174 -1.99 4.09 5.26
CA ILE A 174 -0.88 4.96 4.88
C ILE A 174 -1.27 6.40 5.15
N LYS A 175 -0.45 7.12 5.91
CA LYS A 175 -0.58 8.57 6.13
C LYS A 175 0.69 9.29 5.70
N ALA A 176 0.54 10.22 4.78
CA ALA A 176 1.53 11.26 4.53
C ALA A 176 1.65 12.20 5.73
N ASP A 177 2.85 12.67 6.02
CA ASP A 177 3.07 13.67 7.07
C ASP A 177 2.65 15.10 6.62
N THR A 178 2.51 15.35 5.31
CA THR A 178 2.10 16.65 4.74
C THR A 178 0.77 16.59 3.99
N GLN A 179 -0.13 17.58 4.20
CA GLN A 179 -1.45 17.64 3.54
C GLN A 179 -1.39 17.87 2.03
N GLU A 180 -0.35 18.53 1.50
CA GLU A 180 -0.18 18.79 0.06
C GLU A 180 -0.21 17.53 -0.82
N MET A 181 -0.04 16.36 -0.22
CA MET A 181 -0.06 15.08 -0.92
C MET A 181 -1.45 14.69 -1.45
N TYR A 182 -2.53 15.23 -0.86
CA TYR A 182 -3.91 14.91 -1.24
C TYR A 182 -4.54 15.94 -2.19
N GLU A 183 -3.73 16.85 -2.75
CA GLU A 183 -4.19 17.94 -3.61
C GLU A 183 -3.72 17.81 -5.07
N GLY A 184 -4.57 18.24 -6.01
CA GLY A 184 -4.21 18.45 -7.42
C GLY A 184 -3.61 17.24 -8.14
N GLY A 185 -2.47 17.46 -8.82
CA GLY A 185 -1.76 16.45 -9.61
C GLY A 185 -1.08 15.36 -8.78
N ARG A 186 -0.63 15.67 -7.56
CA ARG A 186 0.01 14.69 -6.65
C ARG A 186 -0.98 13.61 -6.24
N ARG A 187 -2.24 13.97 -5.93
CA ARG A 187 -3.30 12.99 -5.62
C ARG A 187 -3.44 11.91 -6.71
N ARG A 188 -3.33 12.28 -7.99
CA ARG A 188 -3.38 11.32 -9.11
C ARG A 188 -2.18 10.37 -9.12
N MET A 189 -0.97 10.87 -8.88
CA MET A 189 0.23 10.02 -8.78
C MET A 189 0.13 9.04 -7.62
N VAL A 190 -0.34 9.48 -6.45
CA VAL A 190 -0.48 8.61 -5.29
C VAL A 190 -1.55 7.54 -5.53
N GLN A 191 -2.68 7.89 -6.15
CA GLN A 191 -3.71 6.91 -6.54
C GLN A 191 -3.15 5.88 -7.53
N PHE A 192 -2.40 6.34 -8.55
CA PHE A 192 -1.76 5.44 -9.52
C PHE A 192 -0.82 4.44 -8.86
N ALA A 193 0.02 4.92 -7.94
CA ALA A 193 0.89 4.06 -7.16
C ALA A 193 0.10 3.08 -6.28
N ALA A 194 -1.03 3.52 -5.73
CA ALA A 194 -1.87 2.65 -4.93
C ALA A 194 -2.49 1.52 -5.76
N ASP A 195 -2.95 1.83 -6.97
CA ASP A 195 -3.50 0.85 -7.91
C ASP A 195 -2.45 -0.15 -8.38
N ARG A 196 -1.20 0.31 -8.57
CA ARG A 196 -0.05 -0.57 -8.87
C ARG A 196 0.26 -1.51 -7.72
N LEU A 197 0.25 -1.01 -6.48
CA LEU A 197 0.45 -1.83 -5.28
C LEU A 197 -0.65 -2.89 -5.12
N SER A 198 -1.91 -2.52 -5.39
CA SER A 198 -3.03 -3.47 -5.44
C SER A 198 -2.81 -4.57 -6.47
N ALA A 199 -2.41 -4.20 -7.69
CA ALA A 199 -2.11 -5.18 -8.74
C ALA A 199 -0.91 -6.08 -8.39
N PHE A 200 0.14 -5.51 -7.77
CA PHE A 200 1.26 -6.30 -7.26
C PHE A 200 0.80 -7.31 -6.21
N ALA A 201 0.03 -6.89 -5.21
CA ALA A 201 -0.48 -7.78 -4.17
C ALA A 201 -1.30 -8.93 -4.76
N GLU A 202 -2.23 -8.63 -5.68
CA GLU A 202 -3.05 -9.62 -6.38
C GLU A 202 -2.22 -10.59 -7.25
N SER A 203 -1.06 -10.16 -7.77
CA SER A 203 -0.17 -11.00 -8.57
C SER A 203 0.59 -12.06 -7.76
N LEU A 204 0.69 -11.92 -6.43
CA LEU A 204 1.46 -12.83 -5.59
C LEU A 204 0.77 -14.19 -5.39
N SER A 205 -0.56 -14.26 -5.53
CA SER A 205 -1.34 -15.49 -5.29
C SER A 205 -2.79 -15.34 -5.77
N GLU A 206 -3.33 -16.35 -6.45
CA GLU A 206 -4.74 -16.39 -6.93
C GLU A 206 -5.79 -16.24 -5.80
N GLY A 207 -5.42 -16.56 -4.55
CA GLY A 207 -6.26 -16.40 -3.36
C GLY A 207 -6.03 -15.11 -2.56
N LEU A 208 -5.26 -14.14 -3.07
CA LEU A 208 -4.96 -12.89 -2.40
C LEU A 208 -5.55 -11.73 -3.18
N TYR A 209 -6.39 -10.95 -2.52
CA TYR A 209 -7.08 -9.82 -3.12
C TYR A 209 -6.78 -8.54 -2.36
N SER A 210 -6.99 -7.41 -3.02
CA SER A 210 -6.76 -6.10 -2.45
C SER A 210 -7.85 -5.11 -2.84
N SER A 211 -8.06 -4.13 -1.98
CA SER A 211 -8.81 -2.93 -2.31
C SER A 211 -8.10 -1.74 -1.69
N ASN A 212 -8.06 -0.62 -2.41
CA ASN A 212 -7.52 0.63 -1.91
C ASN A 212 -8.54 1.75 -2.12
N PHE A 213 -8.61 2.69 -1.18
CA PHE A 213 -9.37 3.91 -1.38
C PHE A 213 -8.80 5.08 -0.57
N ALA A 214 -8.96 6.27 -1.13
CA ALA A 214 -8.48 7.51 -0.52
C ALA A 214 -9.39 7.93 0.65
N LEU A 215 -8.75 8.26 1.77
CA LEU A 215 -9.35 8.94 2.91
C LEU A 215 -8.97 10.43 2.88
N GLU A 216 -9.60 11.24 3.73
CA GLU A 216 -9.29 12.68 3.84
C GLU A 216 -7.79 12.92 4.15
N LYS A 217 -7.17 12.05 4.95
CA LYS A 217 -5.79 12.19 5.42
C LYS A 217 -4.98 10.89 5.30
N GLY A 218 -5.19 10.13 4.23
CA GLY A 218 -4.52 8.85 4.03
C GLY A 218 -5.01 8.05 2.85
N ILE A 219 -4.40 6.90 2.64
CA ILE A 219 -4.93 5.84 1.79
C ILE A 219 -5.08 4.60 2.66
N LEU A 220 -6.26 3.99 2.60
CA LEU A 220 -6.51 2.71 3.22
C LEU A 220 -6.36 1.62 2.18
N PHE A 221 -5.56 0.61 2.51
CA PHE A 221 -5.50 -0.66 1.82
C PHE A 221 -6.16 -1.72 2.67
N ILE A 222 -6.98 -2.56 2.06
CA ILE A 222 -7.56 -3.75 2.67
C ILE A 222 -7.09 -4.94 1.84
N LEU A 223 -6.26 -5.77 2.46
CA LEU A 223 -5.89 -7.06 1.92
C LEU A 223 -6.89 -8.10 2.43
N TYR A 224 -7.31 -9.02 1.57
CA TYR A 224 -8.24 -10.06 1.99
C TYR A 224 -8.01 -11.37 1.27
N SER A 225 -8.34 -12.46 1.97
CA SER A 225 -8.14 -13.83 1.49
C SER A 225 -9.03 -14.79 2.28
N ARG A 226 -9.34 -15.95 1.70
CA ARG A 226 -10.01 -17.05 2.41
C ARG A 226 -9.16 -17.60 3.57
N GLN A 227 -7.83 -17.47 3.48
CA GLN A 227 -6.91 -18.03 4.47
C GLN A 227 -6.04 -16.95 5.11
N LYS A 228 -6.08 -16.87 6.45
CA LYS A 228 -5.22 -15.96 7.23
C LYS A 228 -3.73 -16.22 7.02
N SER A 229 -3.34 -17.46 6.73
CA SER A 229 -1.96 -17.84 6.36
C SER A 229 -1.49 -17.18 5.08
N THR A 230 -2.37 -16.97 4.08
CA THR A 230 -2.04 -16.28 2.83
C THR A 230 -1.67 -14.82 3.08
N LEU A 231 -2.50 -14.11 3.86
CA LEU A 231 -2.20 -12.71 4.24
C LEU A 231 -0.85 -12.63 4.97
N LYS A 232 -0.65 -13.48 5.98
CA LYS A 232 0.60 -13.52 6.75
C LYS A 232 1.82 -13.83 5.89
N ARG A 233 1.69 -14.75 4.93
CA ARG A 233 2.79 -15.17 4.04
C ARG A 233 3.23 -14.04 3.11
N TYR A 234 2.29 -13.30 2.55
CA TYR A 234 2.57 -12.31 1.51
C TYR A 234 2.75 -10.88 2.00
N LEU A 235 2.30 -10.56 3.22
CA LEU A 235 2.43 -9.24 3.81
C LEU A 235 3.87 -8.66 3.74
N PRO A 236 4.95 -9.39 4.04
CA PRO A 236 6.31 -8.84 3.95
C PRO A 236 6.70 -8.36 2.55
N PHE A 237 6.28 -9.06 1.50
CA PHE A 237 6.55 -8.69 0.11
C PHE A 237 5.78 -7.42 -0.27
N ILE A 238 4.52 -7.33 0.14
CA ILE A 238 3.66 -6.16 -0.09
C ILE A 238 4.24 -4.94 0.63
N LEU A 239 4.71 -5.09 1.87
CA LEU A 239 5.33 -3.99 2.62
C LEU A 239 6.64 -3.53 1.97
N THR A 240 7.43 -4.45 1.43
CA THR A 240 8.67 -4.12 0.71
C THR A 240 8.36 -3.31 -0.55
N GLU A 241 7.43 -3.78 -1.39
CA GLU A 241 7.02 -3.07 -2.62
C GLU A 241 6.36 -1.73 -2.28
N MET A 242 5.56 -1.67 -1.22
CA MET A 242 4.96 -0.44 -0.71
C MET A 242 6.02 0.57 -0.30
N GLN A 243 7.05 0.14 0.44
CA GLN A 243 8.14 1.00 0.84
C GLN A 243 8.91 1.55 -0.37
N VAL A 244 9.29 0.70 -1.32
CA VAL A 244 9.94 1.12 -2.56
C VAL A 244 9.07 2.14 -3.32
N THR A 245 7.79 1.83 -3.49
CA THR A 245 6.83 2.69 -4.21
C THR A 245 6.65 4.06 -3.52
N LEU A 246 6.52 4.08 -2.19
CA LEU A 246 6.33 5.32 -1.43
C LEU A 246 7.60 6.17 -1.35
N ASP A 247 8.78 5.54 -1.28
CA ASP A 247 10.06 6.24 -1.31
C ASP A 247 10.32 6.85 -2.72
N ASP A 248 10.00 6.14 -3.80
CA ASP A 248 10.14 6.62 -5.21
C ASP A 248 9.22 7.79 -5.56
N LEU A 249 8.03 7.84 -4.97
CA LEU A 249 7.08 8.96 -5.18
C LEU A 249 7.57 10.30 -4.63
N ALA A 250 8.79 10.35 -4.07
CA ALA A 250 9.38 11.53 -3.47
C ALA A 250 8.37 12.22 -2.54
N ILE A 251 7.82 11.46 -1.59
CA ILE A 251 7.00 12.02 -0.50
C ILE A 251 7.91 12.91 0.34
N HIS A 252 8.12 14.15 -0.12
CA HIS A 252 8.85 15.23 0.52
C HIS A 252 8.04 15.67 1.74
N GLY A 253 8.17 14.90 2.81
CA GLY A 253 7.35 15.02 4.00
C GLY A 253 7.47 13.80 4.90
N GLY A 254 7.82 12.64 4.34
CA GLY A 254 7.78 11.37 5.07
C GLY A 254 6.38 10.75 5.05
N TYR A 255 6.33 9.44 5.25
CA TYR A 255 5.09 8.69 5.34
C TYR A 255 5.15 7.77 6.56
N ARG A 256 3.97 7.40 7.04
CA ARG A 256 3.81 6.35 8.05
C ARG A 256 2.73 5.36 7.65
N VAL A 257 2.92 4.11 8.04
CA VAL A 257 2.00 3.01 7.79
C VAL A 257 1.63 2.35 9.11
N GLY A 258 0.33 2.27 9.39
CA GLY A 258 -0.20 1.45 10.47
C GLY A 258 -0.81 0.19 9.90
N ILE A 259 -0.57 -0.95 10.52
CA ILE A 259 -1.03 -2.25 10.04
C ILE A 259 -1.84 -2.92 11.14
N GLY A 260 -3.09 -3.24 10.84
CA GLY A 260 -3.96 -4.03 11.70
C GLY A 260 -3.61 -5.52 11.62
N THR A 261 -4.17 -6.31 12.52
CA THR A 261 -4.09 -7.77 12.44
C THR A 261 -5.14 -8.30 11.45
N ALA A 262 -4.89 -9.48 10.89
CA ALA A 262 -5.83 -10.14 10.00
C ALA A 262 -7.00 -10.74 10.80
N ASN A 263 -8.21 -10.25 10.54
CA ASN A 263 -9.43 -10.64 11.27
C ASN A 263 -10.49 -11.20 10.33
N MET A 264 -11.28 -12.15 10.81
CA MET A 264 -12.32 -12.81 10.01
C MET A 264 -13.57 -11.94 9.92
N LYS A 265 -14.31 -12.15 8.83
CA LYS A 265 -15.65 -11.62 8.59
C LYS A 265 -15.73 -10.09 8.43
N ALA A 266 -16.94 -9.57 8.18
CA ALA A 266 -17.22 -8.14 8.07
C ALA A 266 -16.73 -7.35 9.29
N ALA A 267 -16.96 -7.86 10.50
CA ALA A 267 -16.45 -7.25 11.74
C ALA A 267 -14.92 -7.14 11.77
N GLY A 268 -14.22 -8.08 11.10
CA GLY A 268 -12.78 -8.08 10.97
C GLY A 268 -12.23 -6.92 10.15
N ILE A 269 -12.99 -6.42 9.17
CA ILE A 269 -12.60 -5.24 8.37
C ILE A 269 -12.44 -4.02 9.28
N ARG A 270 -13.49 -3.73 10.06
CA ARG A 270 -13.51 -2.61 11.00
C ARG A 270 -12.47 -2.78 12.11
N CYS A 271 -12.41 -3.97 12.71
CA CYS A 271 -11.43 -4.26 13.76
C CYS A 271 -9.99 -4.03 13.27
N SER A 272 -9.64 -4.56 12.10
CA SER A 272 -8.30 -4.36 11.53
C SER A 272 -8.01 -2.89 11.23
N TYR A 273 -9.00 -2.14 10.72
CA TYR A 273 -8.85 -0.70 10.51
C TYR A 273 -8.59 0.07 11.81
N GLU A 274 -9.38 -0.18 12.86
CA GLU A 274 -9.20 0.45 14.17
C GLU A 274 -7.83 0.11 14.79
N GLU A 275 -7.35 -1.12 14.59
CA GLU A 275 -5.99 -1.54 14.96
C GLU A 275 -4.90 -0.82 14.16
N ALA A 276 -5.07 -0.65 12.85
CA ALA A 276 -4.15 0.10 12.00
C ALA A 276 -4.06 1.58 12.43
N VAL A 277 -5.19 2.20 12.80
CA VAL A 277 -5.22 3.55 13.37
C VAL A 277 -4.45 3.60 14.69
N GLN A 278 -4.71 2.65 15.60
CA GLN A 278 -3.98 2.57 16.88
C GLN A 278 -2.48 2.35 16.67
N ALA A 279 -2.07 1.55 15.68
CA ALA A 279 -0.68 1.33 15.35
C ALA A 279 0.03 2.63 14.92
N LEU A 280 -0.64 3.49 14.14
CA LEU A 280 -0.11 4.81 13.80
C LEU A 280 0.01 5.75 15.01
N GLU A 281 -0.96 5.72 15.92
CA GLU A 281 -0.95 6.58 17.11
C GLU A 281 0.14 6.17 18.10
N LEU A 282 0.20 4.87 18.41
CA LEU A 282 1.11 4.31 19.40
C LEU A 282 2.53 4.18 18.85
N GLY A 283 2.67 3.82 17.57
CA GLY A 283 3.96 3.69 16.91
C GLY A 283 4.80 4.96 17.04
N ARG A 284 4.18 6.14 16.85
CA ARG A 284 4.81 7.44 17.04
C ARG A 284 5.34 7.70 18.46
N ILE A 285 4.73 7.07 19.46
CA ILE A 285 5.08 7.24 20.87
C ILE A 285 6.20 6.28 21.25
N VAL A 286 6.14 5.04 20.75
CA VAL A 286 7.07 3.95 21.09
C VAL A 286 8.37 4.06 20.27
N ASP A 287 8.28 4.26 18.96
CA ASP A 287 9.42 4.41 18.06
C ASP A 287 9.14 5.51 17.02
N LYS A 288 9.78 6.67 17.23
CA LYS A 288 9.63 7.84 16.35
C LYS A 288 10.30 7.66 14.98
N THR A 289 11.21 6.69 14.85
CA THR A 289 12.05 6.51 13.66
C THR A 289 11.48 5.50 12.68
N ALA A 290 10.73 4.52 13.17
CA ALA A 290 10.04 3.55 12.32
C ALA A 290 8.94 4.24 11.49
N LYS A 291 8.95 3.97 10.18
CA LYS A 291 7.87 4.40 9.26
C LYS A 291 6.68 3.45 9.28
N ILE A 292 6.90 2.18 9.64
CA ILE A 292 5.88 1.12 9.57
C ILE A 292 5.68 0.57 10.97
N HIS A 293 4.41 0.48 11.39
CA HIS A 293 4.02 0.01 12.71
C HIS A 293 2.93 -1.05 12.59
N THR A 294 3.18 -2.24 13.16
CA THR A 294 2.20 -3.32 13.21
C THR A 294 1.50 -3.35 14.56
N PHE A 295 0.17 -3.48 14.57
CA PHE A 295 -0.59 -3.52 15.80
C PHE A 295 -0.19 -4.67 16.72
N SER A 296 0.19 -5.83 16.19
CA SER A 296 0.66 -6.98 16.99
C SER A 296 1.87 -6.63 17.86
N ASP A 297 2.74 -5.73 17.40
CA ASP A 297 3.94 -5.31 18.13
C ASP A 297 3.58 -4.26 19.20
N LEU A 298 2.41 -3.64 19.07
CA LEU A 298 1.92 -2.53 19.90
C LEU A 298 0.71 -2.90 20.78
N GLU A 299 0.23 -4.14 20.72
CA GLU A 299 -0.99 -4.61 21.39
C GLU A 299 -0.92 -4.43 22.91
N LEU A 300 0.25 -4.69 23.51
CA LEU A 300 0.51 -4.43 24.91
C LEU A 300 0.38 -2.94 25.26
N TYR A 301 0.97 -2.05 24.45
CA TYR A 301 0.89 -0.61 24.65
C TYR A 301 -0.53 -0.07 24.47
N SER A 302 -1.29 -0.63 23.51
CA SER A 302 -2.72 -0.30 23.33
C SER A 302 -3.54 -0.68 24.55
N SER A 303 -3.39 -1.93 25.02
CA SER A 303 -4.08 -2.43 26.20
C SER A 303 -3.74 -1.60 27.44
N LEU A 304 -2.45 -1.27 27.62
CA LEU A 304 -1.97 -0.43 28.69
C LEU A 304 -2.57 0.99 28.62
N ARG A 305 -2.54 1.63 27.45
CA ARG A 305 -3.10 2.97 27.23
C ARG A 305 -4.59 3.01 27.57
N LYS A 306 -5.39 2.01 27.13
CA LYS A 306 -6.81 1.90 27.46
C LYS A 306 -7.03 1.80 28.97
N MET A 307 -6.27 0.94 29.66
CA MET A 307 -6.35 0.80 31.11
C MET A 307 -6.02 2.10 31.85
N LEU A 308 -5.01 2.84 31.38
CA LEU A 308 -4.58 4.11 31.97
C LEU A 308 -5.57 5.25 31.71
N GLN A 309 -6.09 5.38 30.48
CA GLN A 309 -7.02 6.44 30.10
C GLN A 309 -8.37 6.35 30.82
N ASN A 310 -8.78 5.15 31.23
CA ASN A 310 -10.01 4.95 32.01
C ASN A 310 -9.92 5.47 33.46
N ARG A 311 -8.76 5.99 33.89
CA ARG A 311 -8.57 6.57 35.22
C ARG A 311 -8.66 8.10 35.19
N ALA A 312 -9.39 8.64 36.18
CA ALA A 312 -9.50 10.07 36.40
C ALA A 312 -8.13 10.71 36.73
N GLU A 313 -7.33 10.03 37.56
CA GLU A 313 -6.01 10.49 38.00
C GLU A 313 -4.89 9.52 37.60
N SER A 314 -3.66 10.03 37.53
CA SER A 314 -2.45 9.23 37.29
C SER A 314 -2.24 8.19 38.40
N LEU A 315 -1.84 6.97 38.02
CA LEU A 315 -1.43 5.93 38.96
C LEU A 315 -0.24 6.36 39.84
N PHE A 316 0.54 7.31 39.34
CA PHE A 316 1.79 7.76 39.95
C PHE A 316 1.70 9.21 40.43
N LEU A 317 0.49 9.76 40.62
CA LEU A 317 0.30 11.13 41.12
C LEU A 317 1.16 11.44 42.38
N PRO A 318 1.22 10.57 43.42
CA PRO A 318 2.06 10.83 44.60
C PRO A 318 3.58 10.87 44.30
N VAL A 319 4.00 10.23 43.21
CA VAL A 319 5.40 10.24 42.76
C VAL A 319 5.65 11.50 41.93
N TRP A 320 4.74 11.87 41.03
CA TRP A 320 4.79 13.10 40.25
C TRP A 320 4.81 14.35 41.11
N GLU A 321 4.05 14.39 42.21
CA GLU A 321 4.06 15.51 43.16
C GLU A 321 5.43 15.74 43.81
N LYS A 322 6.24 14.67 43.94
CA LYS A 322 7.62 14.75 44.46
C LYS A 322 8.64 15.05 43.36
N LEU A 323 8.35 14.68 42.12
CA LEU A 323 9.19 14.87 40.93
C LEU A 323 8.76 16.09 40.08
N LYS A 324 8.76 17.28 40.67
CA LYS A 324 8.42 18.53 39.95
C LYS A 324 9.54 19.09 39.07
N ASN A 325 10.78 18.60 39.24
CA ASN A 325 11.93 19.08 38.46
C ASN A 325 11.97 18.41 37.08
N GLN A 326 11.76 19.21 36.03
CA GLN A 326 11.71 18.72 34.64
C GLN A 326 12.99 18.02 34.22
N GLU A 327 14.19 18.48 34.63
CA GLU A 327 15.44 17.83 34.26
C GLU A 327 15.57 16.41 34.84
N LEU A 328 15.01 16.17 36.03
CA LEU A 328 15.00 14.83 36.63
C LEU A 328 14.04 13.90 35.87
N VAL A 329 12.88 14.43 35.48
CA VAL A 329 11.91 13.70 34.65
C VAL A 329 12.49 13.37 33.28
N ASP A 330 13.09 14.35 32.61
CA ASP A 330 13.75 14.16 31.31
C ASP A 330 14.90 13.16 31.41
N THR A 331 15.69 13.22 32.50
CA THR A 331 16.75 12.23 32.74
C THR A 331 16.19 10.82 32.87
N LEU A 332 15.07 10.64 33.57
CA LEU A 332 14.44 9.33 33.71
C LEU A 332 13.88 8.82 32.36
N ILE A 333 13.28 9.71 31.56
CA ILE A 333 12.80 9.39 30.22
C ILE A 333 13.95 8.93 29.32
N VAL A 334 15.01 9.73 29.20
CA VAL A 334 16.16 9.41 28.34
C VAL A 334 16.89 8.17 28.85
N TYR A 335 16.99 8.00 30.17
CA TYR A 335 17.58 6.80 30.78
C TYR A 335 16.89 5.52 30.33
N PHE A 336 15.55 5.50 30.34
CA PHE A 336 14.80 4.34 29.85
C PHE A 336 14.79 4.19 28.33
N GLU A 337 14.89 5.29 27.57
CA GLU A 337 15.08 5.23 26.11
C GLU A 337 16.46 4.75 25.68
N CYS A 338 17.43 4.69 26.59
CA CYS A 338 18.76 4.12 26.38
C CYS A 338 18.93 2.79 27.12
N ASP A 339 17.84 2.07 27.40
CA ASP A 339 17.84 0.77 28.10
C ASP A 339 18.58 0.77 29.46
N GLY A 340 18.60 1.92 30.14
CA GLY A 340 19.31 2.12 31.41
C GLY A 340 20.82 2.36 31.27
N ASN A 341 21.33 2.56 30.05
CA ASN A 341 22.73 2.88 29.80
C ASN A 341 23.06 4.33 30.16
N MET A 342 23.78 4.52 31.27
CA MET A 342 24.13 5.86 31.76
C MET A 342 25.09 6.62 30.84
N ASP A 343 25.96 5.93 30.09
CA ASP A 343 26.92 6.57 29.18
C ASP A 343 26.19 7.10 27.94
N GLU A 344 25.28 6.29 27.38
CA GLU A 344 24.42 6.71 26.26
C GLU A 344 23.43 7.80 26.68
N THR A 345 22.84 7.69 27.88
CA THR A 345 21.98 8.74 28.46
C THR A 345 22.75 10.06 28.58
N ALA A 346 23.98 10.02 29.10
CA ALA A 346 24.80 11.21 29.24
C ALA A 346 25.11 11.84 27.88
N SER A 347 25.45 11.02 26.88
CA SER A 347 25.69 11.46 25.50
C SER A 347 24.46 12.14 24.89
N ARG A 348 23.27 11.49 24.94
CA ARG A 348 22.00 12.07 24.45
C ARG A 348 21.59 13.35 25.16
N MET A 349 21.86 13.46 26.46
CA MET A 349 21.54 14.65 27.23
C MET A 349 22.63 15.73 27.16
N HIS A 350 23.72 15.51 26.41
CA HIS A 350 24.88 16.41 26.37
C HIS A 350 25.44 16.74 27.77
N THR A 351 25.51 15.73 28.65
CA THR A 351 26.06 15.85 30.01
C THR A 351 27.13 14.77 30.26
N HIS A 352 27.67 14.75 31.48
CA HIS A 352 28.59 13.71 31.91
C HIS A 352 27.86 12.59 32.68
N LYS A 353 28.33 11.34 32.60
CA LYS A 353 27.79 10.18 33.33
C LYS A 353 27.54 10.44 34.83
N ASN A 354 28.45 11.19 35.47
CA ASN A 354 28.32 11.56 36.88
C ASN A 354 27.09 12.43 37.16
N THR A 355 26.71 13.29 36.23
CA THR A 355 25.48 14.11 36.34
C THR A 355 24.25 13.22 36.27
N ILE A 356 24.21 12.24 35.36
CA ILE A 356 23.12 11.25 35.30
C ILE A 356 23.03 10.48 36.60
N LYS A 357 24.17 9.99 37.12
CA LYS A 357 24.24 9.28 38.41
C LYS A 357 23.72 10.14 39.58
N TYR A 358 24.09 11.42 39.62
CA TYR A 358 23.59 12.37 40.63
C TYR A 358 22.08 12.57 40.51
N ARG A 359 21.55 12.77 39.29
CA ARG A 359 20.12 12.96 39.06
C ARG A 359 19.31 11.72 39.43
N LEU A 360 19.79 10.51 39.10
CA LEU A 360 19.17 9.25 39.54
C LEU A 360 19.19 9.08 41.07
N HIS A 361 20.29 9.47 41.74
CA HIS A 361 20.34 9.51 43.19
C HIS A 361 19.32 10.50 43.77
N LYS A 362 19.17 11.67 43.15
CA LYS A 362 18.20 12.67 43.59
C LYS A 362 16.75 12.21 43.41
N ILE A 363 16.45 11.50 42.32
CA ILE A 363 15.15 10.85 42.12
C ILE A 363 14.87 9.87 43.26
N LYS A 364 15.86 9.06 43.65
CA LYS A 364 15.74 8.14 44.80
C LYS A 364 15.47 8.88 46.12
N GLU A 365 16.19 9.95 46.42
CA GLU A 365 15.97 10.75 47.64
C GLU A 365 14.56 11.33 47.70
N LEU A 366 14.05 11.85 46.57
CA LEU A 366 12.75 12.50 46.51
C LEU A 366 11.59 11.50 46.55
N THR A 367 11.70 10.40 45.81
CA THR A 367 10.58 9.46 45.60
C THR A 367 10.63 8.23 46.50
N GLY A 368 11.81 7.88 47.01
CA GLY A 368 12.09 6.60 47.66
C GLY A 368 12.31 5.44 46.69
N LEU A 369 12.26 5.66 45.37
CA LEU A 369 12.37 4.61 44.34
C LEU A 369 13.79 4.56 43.77
N ASP A 370 14.40 3.37 43.74
CA ASP A 370 15.75 3.16 43.20
C ASP A 370 15.71 2.38 41.88
N VAL A 371 16.25 2.94 40.80
CA VAL A 371 16.36 2.26 39.49
C VAL A 371 17.19 0.97 39.52
N ARG A 372 17.96 0.73 40.58
CA ARG A 372 18.70 -0.53 40.79
C ARG A 372 17.87 -1.63 41.44
N CYS A 373 16.77 -1.27 42.10
CA CYS A 373 15.80 -2.20 42.66
C CYS A 373 14.79 -2.56 41.57
N GLN A 374 14.66 -3.84 41.21
CA GLN A 374 13.80 -4.25 40.10
C GLN A 374 12.34 -3.78 40.25
N ALA A 375 11.77 -3.89 41.46
CA ALA A 375 10.39 -3.50 41.72
C ALA A 375 10.18 -1.98 41.58
N ASP A 376 11.15 -1.18 42.03
CA ASP A 376 11.08 0.28 41.94
C ASP A 376 11.39 0.78 40.53
N ASN A 377 12.35 0.14 39.87
CA ASN A 377 12.67 0.37 38.46
C ASN A 377 11.44 0.12 37.57
N PHE A 378 10.70 -0.95 37.81
CA PHE A 378 9.43 -1.22 37.13
C PHE A 378 8.42 -0.09 37.35
N LYS A 379 8.23 0.39 38.58
CA LYS A 379 7.33 1.52 38.88
C LYS A 379 7.75 2.79 38.15
N LEU A 380 9.04 3.13 38.18
CA LEU A 380 9.59 4.31 37.51
C LEU A 380 9.45 4.21 35.98
N TYR A 381 9.70 3.03 35.41
CA TYR A 381 9.52 2.79 33.98
C TYR A 381 8.05 2.90 33.58
N PHE A 382 7.16 2.28 34.34
CA PHE A 382 5.72 2.34 34.08
C PHE A 382 5.18 3.76 34.22
N MET A 383 5.66 4.53 35.19
CA MET A 383 5.36 5.95 35.33
C MET A 383 5.76 6.74 34.07
N VAL A 384 6.95 6.48 33.53
CA VAL A 384 7.40 7.08 32.25
C VAL A 384 6.51 6.64 31.08
N LEU A 385 6.11 5.37 31.02
CA LEU A 385 5.18 4.87 30.00
C LEU A 385 3.81 5.54 30.09
N GLU A 386 3.26 5.74 31.30
CA GLU A 386 1.99 6.45 31.50
C GLU A 386 2.05 7.87 30.93
N LYS A 387 3.13 8.61 31.25
CA LYS A 387 3.38 9.93 30.70
C LYS A 387 3.42 9.93 29.17
N LYS A 388 4.16 8.99 28.57
CA LYS A 388 4.27 8.86 27.10
C LYS A 388 2.94 8.50 26.43
N LEU A 389 2.18 7.54 26.97
CA LEU A 389 0.96 7.01 26.35
C LEU A 389 -0.27 7.89 26.56
N CYS A 390 -0.35 8.61 27.68
CA CYS A 390 -1.50 9.44 28.05
C CYS A 390 -1.28 10.94 27.80
N GLY A 391 -0.05 11.38 27.54
CA GLY A 391 0.26 12.80 27.32
C GLY A 391 0.04 13.68 28.56
N ARG A 392 0.09 13.09 29.76
CA ARG A 392 -0.07 13.77 31.06
C ARG A 392 1.28 14.08 31.70
#